data_AF-B0S0S2-F1
#
_entry.id   AF-B0S0S2-F1
#
_cell.length_a   1.000
_cell.length_b   1.000
_cell.length_c   1.000
_cell.angle_alpha   90.00
_cell.angle_beta   90.00
_cell.angle_gamma   90.00
#
_symmetry.space_group_name_H-M   'P 1'
#
loop_
_entity.id
_entity.type
_entity.pdbx_description
1 polymer ?
#
loop_
_entity_poly.entity_id
_entity_poly.type
_entity_poly.pdbx_seq_one_letter_code
_entity_poly.pdbx_strand_id
1 'polypeptide(L)'
;MIHNNHDRFLEEKRKRAVKRRLLVCVFLLIILFSIIKVKKDRQEYAEEQKQAEIAHEKKASQQQSDSEEKPVEKEKTDEEVFEEIRKNENIFSNTFKRNELLHNLEIYAKYNPNAKLVMKNADDIHPSLLKLAGNNYTAVNFVAKTIDPTVKNEYSYTEKANNSNVPLYLQWDKRWGYEKYGYGIIGFTGCGPTSCAMAMSYLKNDPSITPAKIAEESDRNGFSSSEGTSWGFYPYIARKYGLKAVQMDENYNVIKENVKKGNPILISVRPGDFTRTGHVMVISGMDSNGNIILNDPNSFINSQKTWKYDRLRPQIKAMWVFSNGV
;
A
#
# COMPACT_ATOMS: atom_id res chain seq x y z
N MET A 1 3.50 21.43 -84.79
CA MET A 1 3.63 21.80 -83.35
C MET A 1 3.06 20.75 -82.37
N ILE A 2 2.94 19.46 -82.73
CA ILE A 2 2.31 18.44 -81.83
C ILE A 2 3.36 17.57 -81.07
N HIS A 3 4.62 17.53 -81.51
CA HIS A 3 5.66 16.73 -80.85
C HIS A 3 6.09 17.25 -79.47
N ASN A 4 5.99 18.55 -79.21
CA ASN A 4 6.60 19.18 -78.03
C ASN A 4 5.86 18.93 -76.69
N ASN A 5 4.57 18.57 -76.73
CA ASN A 5 3.77 18.34 -75.51
C ASN A 5 3.88 16.89 -74.98
N HIS A 6 4.14 15.92 -75.86
CA HIS A 6 4.30 14.52 -75.47
C HIS A 6 5.62 14.31 -74.72
N ASP A 7 6.71 14.89 -75.24
CA ASP A 7 8.04 14.81 -74.62
C ASP A 7 8.06 15.48 -73.24
N ARG A 8 7.39 16.64 -73.09
CA ARG A 8 7.28 17.34 -71.81
C ARG A 8 6.49 16.53 -70.76
N PHE A 9 5.44 15.81 -71.17
CA PHE A 9 4.68 14.93 -70.29
C PHE A 9 5.49 13.71 -69.85
N LEU A 10 6.24 13.09 -70.76
CA LEU A 10 7.14 11.98 -70.45
C LEU A 10 8.27 12.41 -69.50
N GLU A 11 8.81 13.61 -69.70
CA GLU A 11 9.85 14.19 -68.84
C GLU A 11 9.33 14.47 -67.42
N GLU A 12 8.12 15.04 -67.28
CA GLU A 12 7.49 15.23 -65.97
C GLU A 12 7.19 13.90 -65.26
N LYS A 13 6.70 12.89 -65.99
CA LYS A 13 6.45 11.55 -65.43
C LYS A 13 7.75 10.91 -64.96
N ARG A 14 8.85 11.09 -65.71
CA ARG A 14 10.19 10.63 -65.33
C ARG A 14 10.70 11.36 -64.08
N LYS A 15 10.55 12.70 -64.01
CA LYS A 15 10.91 13.50 -62.82
C LYS A 15 10.11 13.09 -61.57
N ARG A 16 8.80 12.84 -61.69
CA ARG A 16 7.96 12.34 -60.58
C ARG A 16 8.35 10.93 -60.14
N ALA A 17 8.69 10.04 -61.08
CA ALA A 17 9.16 8.70 -60.78
C ALA A 17 10.53 8.71 -60.08
N VAL A 18 11.47 9.55 -60.51
CA VAL A 18 12.77 9.76 -59.84
C VAL A 18 12.56 10.32 -58.44
N LYS A 19 11.70 11.33 -58.26
CA LYS A 19 11.40 11.91 -56.94
C LYS A 19 10.77 10.88 -55.98
N ARG A 20 9.84 10.03 -56.47
CA ARG A 20 9.27 8.92 -55.67
C ARG A 20 10.33 7.89 -55.29
N ARG A 21 11.22 7.49 -56.21
CA ARG A 21 12.33 6.57 -55.92
C ARG A 21 13.27 7.16 -54.87
N LEU A 22 13.61 8.44 -55.00
CA LEU A 22 14.45 9.15 -54.02
C LEU A 22 13.80 9.14 -52.63
N LEU A 23 12.49 9.40 -52.54
CA LEU A 23 11.74 9.43 -51.28
C LEU A 23 11.70 8.04 -50.61
N VAL A 24 11.55 6.98 -51.40
CA VAL A 24 11.62 5.59 -50.92
C VAL A 24 13.04 5.25 -50.43
N CYS A 25 14.09 5.65 -51.15
CA CYS A 25 15.46 5.45 -50.71
C CYS A 25 15.76 6.17 -49.38
N VAL A 26 15.29 7.41 -49.20
CA VAL A 26 15.43 8.15 -47.94
C VAL A 26 14.71 7.43 -46.79
N PHE A 27 13.49 6.92 -47.04
CA PHE A 27 12.73 6.18 -46.03
C PHE A 27 13.42 4.86 -45.63
N LEU A 28 13.98 4.13 -46.60
CA LEU A 28 14.77 2.92 -46.32
C LEU A 28 16.04 3.21 -45.52
N LEU A 29 16.71 4.34 -45.77
CA LEU A 29 17.88 4.77 -44.99
C LEU A 29 17.52 5.11 -43.53
N ILE A 30 16.35 5.72 -43.28
CA ILE A 30 15.86 6.00 -41.92
C ILE A 30 15.55 4.71 -41.17
N ILE A 31 14.93 3.72 -41.83
CA ILE A 31 14.68 2.40 -41.25
C ILE A 31 15.99 1.70 -40.92
N LEU A 32 16.95 1.72 -41.85
CA LEU A 32 18.27 1.11 -41.64
C LEU A 32 19.00 1.75 -40.45
N PHE A 33 18.98 3.08 -40.36
CA PHE A 33 19.56 3.81 -39.24
C PHE A 33 18.90 3.45 -37.90
N SER A 34 17.56 3.31 -37.91
CA SER A 34 16.81 2.90 -36.71
C SER A 34 17.18 1.48 -36.26
N ILE A 35 17.36 0.54 -37.20
CA ILE A 35 17.80 -0.83 -36.89
C ILE A 35 19.22 -0.86 -36.33
N ILE A 36 20.14 -0.06 -36.90
CA ILE A 36 21.52 0.07 -36.41
C ILE A 36 21.52 0.63 -34.99
N LYS A 37 20.71 1.66 -34.72
CA LYS A 37 20.58 2.26 -33.38
C LYS A 37 20.07 1.24 -32.36
N VAL A 38 18.99 0.52 -32.66
CA VAL A 38 18.44 -0.52 -31.77
C VAL A 38 19.45 -1.64 -31.50
N LYS A 39 20.25 -2.03 -32.50
CA LYS A 39 21.33 -3.02 -32.29
C LYS A 39 22.42 -2.50 -31.37
N LYS A 40 22.82 -1.24 -31.54
CA LYS A 40 23.83 -0.59 -30.69
C LYS A 40 23.34 -0.47 -29.24
N ASP A 41 22.11 0.02 -29.03
CA ASP A 41 21.51 0.15 -27.71
C ASP A 41 21.39 -1.22 -27.01
N ARG A 42 21.09 -2.29 -27.77
CA ARG A 42 21.05 -3.66 -27.24
C ARG A 42 22.44 -4.19 -26.86
N GLN A 43 23.49 -3.81 -27.60
CA GLN A 43 24.88 -4.16 -27.26
C GLN A 43 25.35 -3.42 -26.01
N GLU A 44 25.10 -2.11 -25.92
CA GLU A 44 25.42 -1.29 -24.75
C GLU A 44 24.70 -1.82 -23.49
N TYR A 45 23.41 -2.16 -23.59
CA TYR A 45 22.67 -2.78 -22.48
C TYR A 45 23.23 -4.14 -22.06
N ALA A 46 23.66 -4.97 -23.01
CA ALA A 46 24.25 -6.28 -22.70
C ALA A 46 25.63 -6.15 -22.04
N GLU A 47 26.42 -5.14 -22.43
CA GLU A 47 27.70 -4.82 -21.80
C GLU A 47 27.50 -4.29 -20.36
N GLU A 48 26.51 -3.42 -20.14
CA GLU A 48 26.14 -2.95 -18.80
C GLU A 48 25.70 -4.10 -17.87
N GLN A 49 24.86 -5.01 -18.36
CA GLN A 49 24.45 -6.20 -17.61
C GLN A 49 25.65 -7.08 -17.25
N LYS A 50 26.56 -7.31 -18.19
CA LYS A 50 27.78 -8.11 -17.97
C LYS A 50 28.74 -7.45 -16.99
N GLN A 51 28.87 -6.12 -17.02
CA GLN A 51 29.67 -5.37 -16.03
C GLN A 51 29.02 -5.39 -14.64
N ALA A 52 27.69 -5.30 -14.56
CA ALA A 52 26.96 -5.43 -13.30
C ALA A 52 27.10 -6.83 -12.68
N GLU A 53 27.08 -7.88 -13.50
CA GLU A 53 27.29 -9.27 -13.08
C GLU A 53 28.73 -9.50 -12.60
N ILE A 54 29.73 -9.01 -13.34
CA ILE A 54 31.14 -9.04 -12.91
C ILE A 54 31.36 -8.24 -11.61
N ALA A 55 30.68 -7.09 -11.43
CA ALA A 55 30.75 -6.31 -10.20
C ALA A 55 30.09 -7.03 -9.01
N HIS A 56 29.00 -7.76 -9.26
CA HIS A 56 28.33 -8.58 -8.26
C HIS A 56 29.18 -9.80 -7.88
N GLU A 57 29.78 -10.49 -8.84
CA GLU A 57 30.71 -11.61 -8.60
C GLU A 57 31.99 -11.15 -7.90
N LYS A 58 32.55 -9.99 -8.24
CA LYS A 58 33.70 -9.41 -7.52
C LYS A 58 33.36 -9.03 -6.08
N LYS A 59 32.16 -8.46 -5.83
CA LYS A 59 31.67 -8.22 -4.46
C LYS A 59 31.48 -9.52 -3.68
N ALA A 60 30.94 -10.56 -4.32
CA ALA A 60 30.77 -11.87 -3.71
C ALA A 60 32.11 -12.58 -3.43
N SER A 61 33.11 -12.41 -4.32
CA SER A 61 34.43 -13.02 -4.17
C SER A 61 35.33 -12.27 -3.19
N GLN A 62 35.18 -10.94 -3.02
CA GLN A 62 35.88 -10.16 -1.99
C GLN A 62 35.34 -10.40 -0.58
N GLN A 63 34.09 -10.85 -0.44
CA GLN A 63 33.54 -11.30 0.86
C GLN A 63 34.07 -12.66 1.33
N GLN A 64 34.89 -13.37 0.53
CA GLN A 64 35.33 -14.72 0.85
C GLN A 64 36.84 -14.85 1.18
N SER A 65 37.63 -13.78 1.17
CA SER A 65 39.11 -13.88 1.37
C SER A 65 39.75 -13.04 2.48
N ASP A 66 39.01 -12.26 3.27
CA ASP A 66 39.56 -11.59 4.46
C ASP A 66 38.74 -11.95 5.71
N SER A 67 39.14 -13.03 6.36
CA SER A 67 38.58 -13.44 7.66
C SER A 67 39.26 -12.67 8.80
N GLU A 68 38.58 -11.65 9.29
CA GLU A 68 38.28 -11.46 10.73
C GLU A 68 37.16 -10.41 10.87
N GLU A 69 35.99 -10.67 10.29
CA GLU A 69 34.80 -9.84 10.48
C GLU A 69 34.01 -10.29 11.72
N LYS A 70 33.82 -9.35 12.66
CA LYS A 70 32.74 -9.40 13.64
C LYS A 70 31.41 -9.69 12.91
N PRO A 71 30.49 -10.47 13.50
CA PRO A 71 29.26 -10.86 12.82
C PRO A 71 28.50 -9.62 12.36
N VAL A 72 28.27 -9.50 11.04
CA VAL A 72 27.38 -8.49 10.46
C VAL A 72 25.96 -8.81 10.92
N GLU A 73 25.50 -8.06 11.92
CA GLU A 73 24.15 -8.12 12.44
C GLU A 73 23.18 -7.75 11.30
N LYS A 74 22.28 -8.67 10.93
CA LYS A 74 21.22 -8.40 9.96
C LYS A 74 20.44 -7.19 10.47
N GLU A 75 20.40 -6.10 9.70
CA GLU A 75 19.67 -4.89 10.08
C GLU A 75 18.20 -5.25 10.31
N LYS A 76 17.71 -5.01 11.53
CA LYS A 76 16.36 -5.36 11.98
C LYS A 76 15.33 -4.57 11.18
N THR A 77 14.20 -5.19 10.83
CA THR A 77 13.09 -4.45 10.20
C THR A 77 12.42 -3.50 11.21
N ASP A 78 11.69 -2.49 10.72
CA ASP A 78 10.95 -1.56 11.58
C ASP A 78 9.93 -2.27 12.50
N GLU A 79 9.37 -3.40 12.06
CA GLU A 79 8.50 -4.27 12.86
C GLU A 79 9.25 -5.05 13.92
N GLU A 80 10.42 -5.61 13.58
CA GLU A 80 11.26 -6.32 14.54
C GLU A 80 11.72 -5.37 15.65
N VAL A 81 12.10 -4.14 15.29
CA VAL A 81 12.40 -3.06 16.24
C VAL A 81 11.16 -2.74 17.08
N PHE A 82 9.98 -2.60 16.47
CA PHE A 82 8.78 -2.27 17.24
C PHE A 82 8.40 -3.38 18.24
N GLU A 83 8.50 -4.65 17.84
CA GLU A 83 8.27 -5.78 18.74
C GLU A 83 9.29 -5.86 19.87
N GLU A 84 10.56 -5.51 19.62
CA GLU A 84 11.57 -5.40 20.66
C GLU A 84 11.24 -4.29 21.66
N ILE A 85 10.85 -3.11 21.18
CA ILE A 85 10.41 -2.00 22.04
C ILE A 85 9.22 -2.44 22.91
N ARG A 86 8.23 -3.12 22.33
CA ARG A 86 7.05 -3.61 23.08
C ARG A 86 7.38 -4.64 24.16
N LYS A 87 8.46 -5.41 23.99
CA LYS A 87 8.89 -6.43 24.95
C LYS A 87 9.78 -5.87 26.05
N ASN A 88 10.65 -4.93 25.69
CA ASN A 88 11.77 -4.51 26.54
C ASN A 88 11.58 -3.13 27.17
N GLU A 89 10.76 -2.28 26.56
CA GLU A 89 10.53 -0.91 27.03
C GLU A 89 9.11 -0.76 27.62
N ASN A 90 8.97 0.15 28.58
CA ASN A 90 7.68 0.42 29.21
C ASN A 90 6.85 1.36 28.33
N ILE A 91 6.12 0.82 27.34
CA ILE A 91 5.24 1.61 26.48
C ILE A 91 3.76 1.36 26.75
N PHE A 92 2.95 2.40 26.60
CA PHE A 92 1.49 2.32 26.72
C PHE A 92 0.88 1.85 25.40
N SER A 93 -0.03 0.88 25.44
CA SER A 93 -0.72 0.37 24.24
C SER A 93 -2.11 0.97 24.09
N ASN A 94 -2.47 1.37 22.86
CA ASN A 94 -3.78 1.92 22.49
C ASN A 94 -4.21 3.05 23.42
N THR A 95 -3.28 3.92 23.78
CA THR A 95 -3.53 5.06 24.67
C THR A 95 -3.99 6.28 23.90
N PHE A 96 -4.83 7.07 24.57
CA PHE A 96 -5.35 8.35 24.11
C PHE A 96 -4.85 9.48 25.02
N LYS A 97 -4.16 9.16 26.12
CA LYS A 97 -3.67 10.17 27.05
C LYS A 97 -2.40 10.79 26.49
N ARG A 98 -2.39 12.12 26.37
CA ARG A 98 -1.28 12.86 25.78
C ARG A 98 0.07 12.55 26.45
N ASN A 99 0.12 12.52 27.77
CA ASN A 99 1.36 12.20 28.50
C ASN A 99 1.88 10.78 28.19
N GLU A 100 1.00 9.79 28.05
CA GLU A 100 1.38 8.42 27.68
C GLU A 100 1.87 8.34 26.22
N LEU A 101 1.24 9.10 25.30
CA LEU A 101 1.69 9.20 23.91
C LEU A 101 3.08 9.85 23.79
N LEU A 102 3.33 10.92 24.54
CA LEU A 102 4.63 11.59 24.55
C LEU A 102 5.71 10.70 25.16
N HIS A 103 5.39 9.98 26.24
CA HIS A 103 6.29 8.98 26.84
C HIS A 103 6.69 7.90 25.83
N ASN A 104 5.74 7.38 25.04
CA ASN A 104 6.06 6.44 23.97
C ASN A 104 6.97 7.06 22.90
N LEU A 105 6.71 8.31 22.48
CA LEU A 105 7.56 9.01 21.51
C LEU A 105 8.97 9.28 22.04
N GLU A 106 9.12 9.54 23.35
CA GLU A 106 10.42 9.67 24.01
C GLU A 106 11.21 8.35 23.95
N ILE A 107 10.55 7.21 24.15
CA ILE A 107 11.17 5.89 23.96
C ILE A 107 11.52 5.66 22.49
N TYR A 108 10.59 5.93 21.56
CA TYR A 108 10.82 5.77 20.12
C TYR A 108 11.97 6.63 19.61
N ALA A 109 12.22 7.80 20.23
CA ALA A 109 13.31 8.69 19.89
C ALA A 109 14.72 8.10 20.10
N LYS A 110 14.85 6.99 20.84
CA LYS A 110 16.09 6.21 20.97
C LYS A 110 16.41 5.44 19.68
N TYR A 111 15.39 5.08 18.90
CA TYR A 111 15.48 4.20 17.72
C TYR A 111 15.21 4.96 16.41
N ASN A 112 14.32 5.94 16.45
CA ASN A 112 13.97 6.79 15.33
C ASN A 112 14.03 8.27 15.75
N PRO A 113 15.02 9.06 15.28
CA PRO A 113 15.18 10.44 15.68
C PRO A 113 13.99 11.34 15.30
N ASN A 114 13.20 10.97 14.28
CA ASN A 114 12.01 11.72 13.89
C ASN A 114 10.90 11.70 14.96
N ALA A 115 10.93 10.76 15.91
CA ALA A 115 10.00 10.78 17.04
C ALA A 115 10.19 12.05 17.90
N LYS A 116 11.42 12.59 17.99
CA LYS A 116 11.67 13.89 18.67
C LYS A 116 11.00 15.04 17.94
N LEU A 117 10.97 15.01 16.61
CA LEU A 117 10.29 16.03 15.80
C LEU A 117 8.79 16.01 16.09
N VAL A 118 8.17 14.82 16.08
CA VAL A 118 6.75 14.65 16.42
C VAL A 118 6.46 15.15 17.84
N MET A 119 7.30 14.79 18.81
CA MET A 119 7.14 15.20 20.21
C MET A 119 7.23 16.72 20.40
N LYS A 120 8.16 17.39 19.72
CA LYS A 120 8.32 18.86 19.79
C LYS A 120 7.16 19.64 19.18
N ASN A 121 6.49 19.07 18.19
CA ASN A 121 5.37 19.68 17.48
C ASN A 121 4.01 19.07 17.92
N ALA A 122 3.97 18.40 19.07
CA ALA A 122 2.78 17.67 19.52
C ALA A 122 1.54 18.56 19.71
N ASP A 123 1.73 19.85 19.95
CA ASP A 123 0.66 20.84 20.09
C ASP A 123 0.25 21.49 18.76
N ASP A 124 1.09 21.36 17.72
CA ASP A 124 0.87 21.96 16.40
C ASP A 124 0.29 20.96 15.38
N ILE A 125 0.29 19.66 15.69
CA ILE A 125 -0.29 18.62 14.85
C ILE A 125 -1.68 18.19 15.30
N HIS A 126 -2.45 17.63 14.36
CA HIS A 126 -3.77 17.07 14.67
C HIS A 126 -3.66 15.94 15.74
N PRO A 127 -4.51 15.90 16.78
CA PRO A 127 -4.42 14.91 17.86
C PRO A 127 -4.41 13.45 17.39
N SER A 128 -5.11 13.14 16.29
CA SER A 128 -5.10 11.80 15.69
C SER A 128 -3.74 11.42 15.09
N LEU A 129 -2.93 12.37 14.62
CA LEU A 129 -1.57 12.12 14.15
C LEU A 129 -0.63 11.84 15.33
N LEU A 130 -0.76 12.61 16.42
CA LEU A 130 -0.03 12.33 17.66
C LEU A 130 -0.37 10.93 18.20
N LYS A 131 -1.67 10.58 18.21
CA LYS A 131 -2.14 9.25 18.58
C LYS A 131 -1.58 8.16 17.67
N LEU A 132 -1.50 8.40 16.36
CA LEU A 132 -0.97 7.45 15.38
C LEU A 132 0.51 7.15 15.67
N ALA A 133 1.36 8.18 15.72
CA ALA A 133 2.79 8.02 15.96
C ALA A 133 3.12 7.53 17.38
N GLY A 134 2.38 7.99 18.39
CA GLY A 134 2.61 7.58 19.78
C GLY A 134 2.18 6.15 20.10
N ASN A 135 1.27 5.55 19.32
CA ASN A 135 0.91 4.13 19.49
C ASN A 135 1.60 3.19 18.49
N ASN A 136 2.21 3.72 17.42
CA ASN A 136 2.81 2.92 16.36
C ASN A 136 4.18 3.49 15.97
N TYR A 137 5.25 2.85 16.44
CA TYR A 137 6.62 3.19 16.08
C TYR A 137 6.82 3.29 14.55
N THR A 138 6.24 2.34 13.81
CA THR A 138 6.37 2.26 12.35
C THR A 138 5.69 3.42 11.60
N ALA A 139 4.78 4.16 12.25
CA ALA A 139 4.12 5.34 11.68
C ALA A 139 4.83 6.66 12.00
N VAL A 140 5.93 6.66 12.77
CA VAL A 140 6.63 7.89 13.18
C VAL A 140 7.10 8.71 11.97
N ASN A 141 7.73 8.07 10.98
CA ASN A 141 8.20 8.78 9.78
C ASN A 141 7.06 9.31 8.93
N PHE A 142 5.92 8.61 8.89
CA PHE A 142 4.71 9.08 8.23
C PHE A 142 4.23 10.40 8.87
N VAL A 143 4.10 10.43 10.20
CA VAL A 143 3.64 11.64 10.91
C VAL A 143 4.69 12.76 10.85
N ALA A 144 5.97 12.45 11.01
CA ALA A 144 7.05 13.42 10.91
C ALA A 144 7.07 14.13 9.54
N LYS A 145 6.76 13.42 8.45
CA LYS A 145 6.64 14.01 7.11
C LYS A 145 5.51 15.05 7.00
N THR A 146 4.46 14.92 7.81
CA THR A 146 3.37 15.93 7.84
C THR A 146 3.80 17.25 8.50
N ILE A 147 4.85 17.20 9.34
CA ILE A 147 5.45 18.36 10.01
C ILE A 147 6.55 18.97 9.12
N ASP A 148 7.46 18.12 8.66
CA ASP A 148 8.59 18.48 7.80
C ASP A 148 8.57 17.64 6.51
N PRO A 149 8.18 18.23 5.36
CA PRO A 149 8.10 17.53 4.08
C PRO A 149 9.42 16.89 3.62
N THR A 150 10.57 17.37 4.14
CA THR A 150 11.90 16.83 3.81
C THR A 150 12.15 15.46 4.43
N VAL A 151 11.40 15.09 5.48
CA VAL A 151 11.46 13.75 6.08
C VAL A 151 11.07 12.70 5.04
N LYS A 152 11.91 11.68 4.90
CA LYS A 152 11.63 10.50 4.07
C LYS A 152 10.80 9.50 4.85
N ASN A 153 9.69 9.07 4.28
CA ASN A 153 8.91 7.93 4.77
C ASN A 153 9.13 6.75 3.82
N GLU A 154 10.15 5.95 4.13
CA GLU A 154 10.47 4.75 3.34
C GLU A 154 9.83 3.47 3.88
N TYR A 155 9.02 3.57 4.94
CA TYR A 155 8.38 2.41 5.54
C TYR A 155 7.61 1.61 4.48
N SER A 156 7.84 0.29 4.52
CA SER A 156 7.21 -0.68 3.64
C SER A 156 7.00 -1.96 4.42
N TYR A 157 5.96 -2.71 4.06
CA TYR A 157 5.55 -3.93 4.75
C TYR A 157 5.04 -4.94 3.74
N THR A 158 5.01 -6.21 4.14
CA THR A 158 4.40 -7.25 3.32
C THR A 158 2.87 -7.13 3.35
N GLU A 159 2.24 -7.09 2.18
CA GLU A 159 0.78 -7.14 2.08
C GLU A 159 0.23 -8.54 2.41
N LYS A 160 1.07 -9.58 2.43
CA LYS A 160 0.68 -10.94 2.85
C LYS A 160 0.99 -11.17 4.33
N ALA A 161 0.44 -10.31 5.18
CA ALA A 161 0.47 -10.53 6.61
C ALA A 161 -0.27 -11.84 6.95
N ASN A 162 0.31 -12.70 7.80
CA ASN A 162 -0.34 -13.90 8.35
C ASN A 162 -0.83 -14.99 7.37
N ASN A 163 -0.20 -15.17 6.21
CA ASN A 163 -0.61 -16.20 5.23
C ASN A 163 -2.06 -16.05 4.74
N SER A 164 -2.72 -14.91 4.97
CA SER A 164 -4.02 -14.61 4.35
C SER A 164 -3.82 -14.27 2.87
N ASN A 165 -4.81 -14.64 2.05
CA ASN A 165 -4.87 -14.23 0.66
C ASN A 165 -5.44 -12.81 0.47
N VAL A 166 -6.09 -12.25 1.50
CA VAL A 166 -6.58 -10.86 1.46
C VAL A 166 -5.39 -9.94 1.75
N PRO A 167 -5.04 -8.99 0.88
CA PRO A 167 -3.90 -8.11 1.10
C PRO A 167 -4.15 -7.22 2.32
N LEU A 168 -3.11 -7.02 3.12
CA LEU A 168 -3.07 -6.00 4.15
C LEU A 168 -2.75 -4.66 3.47
N TYR A 169 -3.62 -3.68 3.68
CA TYR A 169 -3.36 -2.27 3.41
C TYR A 169 -3.40 -1.51 4.73
N LEU A 170 -2.30 -0.81 5.06
CA LEU A 170 -2.27 0.13 6.17
C LEU A 170 -2.79 1.48 5.71
N GLN A 171 -3.67 2.10 6.48
CA GLN A 171 -4.28 3.38 6.10
C GLN A 171 -3.25 4.52 6.00
N TRP A 172 -2.12 4.41 6.71
CA TRP A 172 -1.01 5.38 6.70
C TRP A 172 0.15 4.97 5.77
N ASP A 173 -0.08 4.06 4.82
CA ASP A 173 0.88 3.74 3.77
C ASP A 173 1.21 4.98 2.91
N LYS A 174 2.48 5.15 2.53
CA LYS A 174 2.96 6.30 1.75
C LYS A 174 2.25 6.48 0.40
N ARG A 175 1.66 5.42 -0.16
CA ARG A 175 0.94 5.42 -1.44
C ARG A 175 -0.38 6.20 -1.42
N TRP A 176 -1.02 6.36 -0.25
CA TRP A 176 -2.36 6.99 -0.13
C TRP A 176 -2.59 7.72 1.19
N GLY A 177 -1.81 7.44 2.24
CA GLY A 177 -2.10 7.89 3.60
C GLY A 177 -2.14 9.41 3.77
N TYR A 178 -1.44 10.16 2.92
CA TYR A 178 -1.44 11.62 2.92
C TYR A 178 -2.61 12.26 2.15
N GLU A 179 -3.40 11.48 1.42
CA GLU A 179 -4.56 11.99 0.70
C GLU A 179 -5.67 12.40 1.67
N LYS A 180 -6.40 13.45 1.31
CA LYS A 180 -7.52 13.97 2.11
C LYS A 180 -8.64 12.94 2.16
N TYR A 181 -9.23 12.78 3.33
CA TYR A 181 -10.44 11.98 3.52
C TYR A 181 -11.21 12.47 4.75
N GLY A 182 -12.52 12.70 4.60
CA GLY A 182 -13.36 13.23 5.67
C GLY A 182 -12.79 14.51 6.30
N TYR A 183 -12.60 14.50 7.63
CA TYR A 183 -12.07 15.65 8.37
C TYR A 183 -10.53 15.72 8.40
N GLY A 184 -9.83 14.83 7.70
CA GLY A 184 -8.38 14.74 7.78
C GLY A 184 -7.76 14.09 6.56
N ILE A 185 -6.85 13.14 6.81
CA ILE A 185 -6.21 12.32 5.78
C ILE A 185 -6.52 10.84 6.02
N ILE A 186 -6.38 10.01 4.99
CA ILE A 186 -6.60 8.56 5.06
C ILE A 186 -5.78 7.94 6.20
N GLY A 187 -4.57 8.43 6.44
CA GLY A 187 -3.66 7.96 7.48
C GLY A 187 -4.24 7.87 8.88
N PHE A 188 -5.23 8.70 9.25
CA PHE A 188 -5.88 8.59 10.57
C PHE A 188 -7.41 8.54 10.54
N THR A 189 -8.04 8.73 9.38
CA THR A 189 -9.51 8.68 9.22
C THR A 189 -9.99 7.54 8.33
N GLY A 190 -9.09 6.84 7.62
CA GLY A 190 -9.39 5.96 6.50
C GLY A 190 -9.67 4.50 6.81
N CYS A 191 -9.92 4.09 8.05
CA CYS A 191 -10.06 2.67 8.40
C CYS A 191 -11.17 1.95 7.60
N GLY A 192 -12.28 2.63 7.34
CA GLY A 192 -13.38 2.13 6.50
C GLY A 192 -12.98 1.89 5.05
N PRO A 193 -12.56 2.92 4.29
CA PRO A 193 -12.16 2.79 2.89
C PRO A 193 -10.98 1.85 2.69
N THR A 194 -10.00 1.88 3.60
CA THR A 194 -8.87 0.95 3.55
C THR A 194 -9.34 -0.49 3.72
N SER A 195 -10.26 -0.75 4.67
CA SER A 195 -10.84 -2.10 4.84
C SER A 195 -11.63 -2.56 3.63
N CYS A 196 -12.46 -1.69 3.04
CA CYS A 196 -13.17 -1.99 1.80
C CYS A 196 -12.20 -2.30 0.66
N ALA A 197 -11.14 -1.50 0.49
CA ALA A 197 -10.12 -1.72 -0.54
C ALA A 197 -9.47 -3.09 -0.39
N MET A 198 -9.09 -3.51 0.82
CA MET A 198 -8.54 -4.86 1.07
C MET A 198 -9.49 -5.98 0.64
N ALA A 199 -10.76 -5.91 1.07
CA ALA A 199 -11.75 -6.93 0.74
C ALA A 199 -12.04 -6.99 -0.77
N MET A 200 -12.16 -5.83 -1.41
CA MET A 200 -12.55 -5.72 -2.81
C MET A 200 -11.40 -6.03 -3.77
N SER A 201 -10.17 -5.57 -3.48
CA SER A 201 -9.00 -5.88 -4.31
C SER A 201 -8.75 -7.39 -4.34
N TYR A 202 -8.95 -8.07 -3.21
CA TYR A 202 -8.90 -9.52 -3.12
C TYR A 202 -9.97 -10.22 -3.98
N LEU A 203 -11.25 -9.90 -3.77
CA LEU A 203 -12.35 -10.55 -4.48
C LEU A 203 -12.29 -10.33 -6.01
N LYS A 204 -11.80 -9.16 -6.43
CA LYS A 204 -11.64 -8.81 -7.84
C LYS A 204 -10.30 -9.23 -8.43
N ASN A 205 -9.36 -9.69 -7.60
CA ASN A 205 -7.96 -9.88 -7.97
C ASN A 205 -7.39 -8.64 -8.70
N ASP A 206 -7.69 -7.45 -8.17
CA ASP A 206 -7.35 -6.16 -8.78
C ASP A 206 -6.66 -5.25 -7.74
N PRO A 207 -5.31 -5.17 -7.75
CA PRO A 207 -4.56 -4.31 -6.82
C PRO A 207 -4.72 -2.82 -7.14
N SER A 208 -5.36 -2.45 -8.26
CA SER A 208 -5.66 -1.06 -8.56
C SER A 208 -6.82 -0.51 -7.70
N ILE A 209 -7.55 -1.37 -6.98
CA ILE A 209 -8.56 -0.96 -6.00
C ILE A 209 -7.84 -0.54 -4.71
N THR A 210 -7.42 0.73 -4.66
CA THR A 210 -6.63 1.28 -3.56
C THR A 210 -7.50 2.01 -2.52
N PRO A 211 -7.02 2.15 -1.27
CA PRO A 211 -7.70 2.97 -0.26
C PRO A 211 -8.02 4.39 -0.72
N ALA A 212 -7.11 5.03 -1.49
CA ALA A 212 -7.33 6.33 -2.12
C ALA A 212 -8.61 6.39 -2.97
N LYS A 213 -8.76 5.47 -3.94
CA LYS A 213 -9.95 5.43 -4.81
C LYS A 213 -11.24 5.20 -4.03
N ILE A 214 -11.19 4.32 -3.04
CA ILE A 214 -12.37 4.02 -2.21
C ILE A 214 -12.72 5.19 -1.29
N ALA A 215 -11.72 5.88 -0.73
CA ALA A 215 -11.92 7.07 0.08
C ALA A 215 -12.56 8.20 -0.73
N GLU A 216 -12.07 8.43 -1.95
CA GLU A 216 -12.63 9.41 -2.88
C GLU A 216 -14.11 9.12 -3.20
N GLU A 217 -14.45 7.85 -3.46
CA GLU A 217 -15.84 7.44 -3.67
C GLU A 217 -16.74 7.64 -2.43
N SER A 218 -16.20 7.44 -1.23
CA SER A 218 -16.93 7.73 0.00
C SER A 218 -17.18 9.23 0.16
N ASP A 219 -16.16 10.07 -0.01
CA ASP A 219 -16.29 11.53 0.13
C ASP A 219 -17.24 12.12 -0.91
N ARG A 220 -17.05 11.76 -2.19
CA ARG A 220 -17.85 12.27 -3.31
C ARG A 220 -19.35 11.98 -3.15
N ASN A 221 -19.70 10.89 -2.46
CA ASN A 221 -21.08 10.46 -2.27
C ASN A 221 -21.60 10.72 -0.84
N GLY A 222 -20.91 11.55 -0.05
CA GLY A 222 -21.41 11.99 1.27
C GLY A 222 -21.42 10.92 2.35
N PHE A 223 -20.58 9.89 2.24
CA PHE A 223 -20.46 8.82 3.24
C PHE A 223 -19.38 9.07 4.29
N SER A 224 -18.61 10.15 4.19
CA SER A 224 -17.65 10.52 5.22
C SER A 224 -18.26 11.51 6.22
N SER A 225 -17.87 11.35 7.48
CA SER A 225 -18.32 12.18 8.59
C SER A 225 -17.20 12.35 9.62
N SER A 226 -17.44 13.15 10.66
CA SER A 226 -16.55 13.24 11.83
C SER A 226 -16.40 11.91 12.57
N GLU A 227 -17.36 11.00 12.43
CA GLU A 227 -17.33 9.65 13.03
C GLU A 227 -16.65 8.60 12.14
N GLY A 228 -16.17 9.02 10.96
CA GLY A 228 -15.61 8.15 9.93
C GLY A 228 -16.65 7.83 8.84
N THR A 229 -16.52 6.65 8.25
CA THR A 229 -17.34 6.22 7.12
C THR A 229 -18.68 5.66 7.57
N SER A 230 -19.78 6.21 7.03
CA SER A 230 -21.11 5.70 7.28
C SER A 230 -21.26 4.26 6.76
N TRP A 231 -21.93 3.40 7.56
CA TRP A 231 -22.08 1.98 7.23
C TRP A 231 -22.84 1.71 5.92
N GLY A 232 -23.70 2.63 5.48
CA GLY A 232 -24.37 2.56 4.17
C GLY A 232 -23.40 2.56 2.98
N PHE A 233 -22.15 3.02 3.19
CA PHE A 233 -21.11 3.00 2.16
C PHE A 233 -20.73 1.59 1.74
N TYR A 234 -20.62 0.64 2.66
CA TYR A 234 -20.09 -0.70 2.38
C TYR A 234 -20.92 -1.45 1.32
N PRO A 235 -22.26 -1.57 1.44
CA PRO A 235 -23.08 -2.13 0.37
C PRO A 235 -23.12 -1.27 -0.89
N TYR A 236 -23.02 0.06 -0.78
CA TYR A 236 -22.97 0.96 -1.93
C TYR A 236 -21.71 0.72 -2.78
N ILE A 237 -20.54 0.76 -2.17
CA ILE A 237 -19.26 0.62 -2.87
C ILE A 237 -19.07 -0.80 -3.41
N ALA A 238 -19.50 -1.83 -2.67
CA ALA A 238 -19.46 -3.19 -3.16
C ALA A 238 -20.27 -3.33 -4.47
N ARG A 239 -21.50 -2.83 -4.51
CA ARG A 239 -22.34 -2.88 -5.73
C ARG A 239 -21.71 -2.16 -6.91
N LYS A 240 -21.06 -1.01 -6.68
CA LYS A 240 -20.38 -0.26 -7.73
C LYS A 240 -19.27 -1.06 -8.44
N TYR A 241 -18.70 -2.05 -7.76
CA TYR A 241 -17.68 -2.95 -8.30
C TYR A 241 -18.22 -4.33 -8.71
N GLY A 242 -19.54 -4.51 -8.75
CA GLY A 242 -20.18 -5.79 -9.06
C GLY A 242 -20.03 -6.84 -7.95
N LEU A 243 -19.88 -6.39 -6.70
CA LEU A 243 -19.78 -7.21 -5.50
C LEU A 243 -21.03 -7.05 -4.62
N LYS A 244 -21.13 -7.88 -3.59
CA LYS A 244 -22.12 -7.73 -2.51
C LYS A 244 -21.38 -7.46 -1.20
N ALA A 245 -21.96 -6.61 -0.36
CA ALA A 245 -21.62 -6.51 1.05
C ALA A 245 -22.92 -6.59 1.85
N VAL A 246 -23.09 -7.66 2.63
CA VAL A 246 -24.34 -7.93 3.35
C VAL A 246 -24.05 -7.93 4.85
N GLN A 247 -24.81 -7.13 5.59
CA GLN A 247 -24.72 -7.12 7.04
C GLN A 247 -25.22 -8.45 7.60
N MET A 248 -24.47 -9.05 8.52
CA MET A 248 -24.77 -10.34 9.11
C MET A 248 -24.64 -10.29 10.63
N ASP A 249 -25.33 -11.21 11.31
CA ASP A 249 -25.24 -11.35 12.76
C ASP A 249 -23.88 -11.88 13.19
N GLU A 250 -23.33 -11.28 14.23
CA GLU A 250 -22.08 -11.67 14.87
C GLU A 250 -22.19 -13.11 15.41
N ASN A 251 -21.66 -14.07 14.64
CA ASN A 251 -21.76 -15.49 14.95
C ASN A 251 -20.54 -16.24 14.40
N TYR A 252 -19.91 -17.07 15.23
CA TYR A 252 -18.70 -17.81 14.84
C TYR A 252 -18.90 -18.72 13.62
N ASN A 253 -20.04 -19.42 13.51
CA ASN A 253 -20.31 -20.30 12.38
C ASN A 253 -20.50 -19.49 11.08
N VAL A 254 -21.18 -18.33 11.15
CA VAL A 254 -21.30 -17.42 10.01
C VAL A 254 -19.92 -16.93 9.54
N ILE A 255 -19.05 -16.55 10.48
CA ILE A 255 -17.67 -16.15 10.16
C ILE A 255 -16.92 -17.31 9.51
N LYS A 256 -16.92 -18.48 10.14
CA LYS A 256 -16.20 -19.69 9.69
C LYS A 256 -16.63 -20.11 8.28
N GLU A 257 -17.93 -20.16 8.02
CA GLU A 257 -18.46 -20.57 6.71
C GLU A 257 -18.12 -19.58 5.60
N ASN A 258 -18.15 -18.27 5.89
CA ASN A 258 -17.80 -17.26 4.90
C ASN A 258 -16.30 -17.23 4.62
N VAL A 259 -15.46 -17.32 5.65
CA VAL A 259 -14.01 -17.44 5.48
C VAL A 259 -13.67 -18.69 4.64
N LYS A 260 -14.32 -19.82 4.90
CA LYS A 260 -14.12 -21.06 4.10
C LYS A 260 -14.50 -20.88 2.63
N LYS A 261 -15.48 -20.04 2.33
CA LYS A 261 -15.89 -19.69 0.95
C LYS A 261 -14.97 -18.65 0.29
N GLY A 262 -13.96 -18.14 0.99
CA GLY A 262 -13.11 -17.05 0.51
C GLY A 262 -13.80 -15.69 0.55
N ASN A 263 -14.77 -15.48 1.44
CA ASN A 263 -15.43 -14.19 1.61
C ASN A 263 -14.77 -13.40 2.76
N PRO A 264 -14.09 -12.27 2.51
CA PRO A 264 -13.62 -11.39 3.57
C PRO A 264 -14.78 -10.72 4.30
N ILE A 265 -14.61 -10.43 5.58
CA ILE A 265 -15.67 -9.84 6.41
C ILE A 265 -15.16 -8.55 7.03
N LEU A 266 -15.80 -7.41 6.71
CA LEU A 266 -15.55 -6.17 7.43
C LEU A 266 -16.19 -6.25 8.81
N ILE A 267 -15.46 -5.88 9.85
CA ILE A 267 -15.99 -5.75 11.20
C ILE A 267 -15.82 -4.31 11.70
N SER A 268 -16.89 -3.75 12.25
CA SER A 268 -16.81 -2.54 13.07
C SER A 268 -16.71 -2.98 14.53
N VAL A 269 -15.69 -2.50 15.24
CA VAL A 269 -15.45 -2.84 16.64
C VAL A 269 -15.67 -1.63 17.56
N ARG A 270 -16.16 -1.91 18.77
CA ARG A 270 -16.28 -0.98 19.91
C ARG A 270 -14.96 -0.95 20.71
N PRO A 271 -14.84 -0.13 21.77
CA PRO A 271 -13.61 -0.05 22.57
C PRO A 271 -13.17 -1.42 23.13
N GLY A 272 -11.86 -1.67 23.14
CA GLY A 272 -11.26 -2.93 23.58
C GLY A 272 -9.77 -3.04 23.21
N ASP A 273 -9.37 -4.19 22.69
CA ASP A 273 -7.99 -4.53 22.31
C ASP A 273 -7.46 -3.70 21.14
N PHE A 274 -8.33 -3.17 20.27
CA PHE A 274 -7.93 -2.51 19.02
C PHE A 274 -8.06 -0.98 19.05
N THR A 275 -8.95 -0.45 19.88
CA THR A 275 -9.35 0.96 19.87
C THR A 275 -9.99 1.35 21.19
N ARG A 276 -10.08 2.67 21.47
CA ARG A 276 -10.87 3.22 22.58
C ARG A 276 -12.16 3.90 22.16
N THR A 277 -12.46 3.94 20.85
CA THR A 277 -13.66 4.60 20.30
C THR A 277 -14.40 3.64 19.38
N GLY A 278 -14.05 3.64 18.10
CA GLY A 278 -14.47 2.66 17.11
C GLY A 278 -13.31 2.37 16.16
N HIS A 279 -13.40 1.26 15.44
CA HIS A 279 -12.45 0.92 14.38
C HIS A 279 -13.08 -0.03 13.38
N VAL A 280 -12.56 -0.05 12.15
CA VAL A 280 -13.00 -0.95 11.10
C VAL A 280 -11.80 -1.76 10.63
N MET A 281 -11.97 -3.08 10.58
CA MET A 281 -10.94 -4.05 10.19
C MET A 281 -11.55 -5.14 9.30
N VAL A 282 -10.71 -6.04 8.78
CA VAL A 282 -11.15 -7.16 7.96
C VAL A 282 -10.79 -8.48 8.65
N ILE A 283 -11.78 -9.36 8.85
CA ILE A 283 -11.51 -10.78 9.05
C ILE A 283 -11.10 -11.34 7.69
N SER A 284 -9.84 -11.73 7.61
CA SER A 284 -9.17 -12.12 6.37
C SER A 284 -8.90 -13.62 6.27
N GLY A 285 -9.17 -14.37 7.33
CA GLY A 285 -8.90 -15.80 7.36
C GLY A 285 -9.18 -16.43 8.72
N MET A 286 -8.84 -17.71 8.80
CA MET A 286 -8.87 -18.51 10.01
C MET A 286 -7.68 -19.48 9.99
N ASP A 287 -6.99 -19.61 11.11
CA ASP A 287 -5.90 -20.58 11.23
C ASP A 287 -6.42 -22.02 11.43
N SER A 288 -5.51 -23.00 11.43
CA SER A 288 -5.86 -24.42 11.60
C SER A 288 -6.50 -24.74 12.96
N ASN A 289 -6.33 -23.87 13.96
CA ASN A 289 -6.89 -24.02 15.30
C ASN A 289 -8.25 -23.32 15.44
N GLY A 290 -8.76 -22.69 14.38
CA GLY A 290 -10.01 -21.94 14.40
C GLY A 290 -9.88 -20.51 14.92
N ASN A 291 -8.67 -19.99 15.13
CA ASN A 291 -8.50 -18.58 15.50
C ASN A 291 -8.66 -17.70 14.27
N ILE A 292 -9.22 -16.51 14.48
CA ILE A 292 -9.52 -15.53 13.46
C ILE A 292 -8.23 -14.78 13.07
N ILE A 293 -8.00 -14.65 11.76
CA ILE A 293 -6.94 -13.79 11.21
C ILE A 293 -7.57 -12.45 10.84
N LEU A 294 -6.95 -11.36 11.30
CA LEU A 294 -7.39 -9.99 11.05
C LEU A 294 -6.37 -9.24 10.19
N ASN A 295 -6.87 -8.43 9.25
CA ASN A 295 -6.12 -7.32 8.68
C ASN A 295 -6.64 -6.04 9.34
N ASP A 296 -5.84 -5.46 10.22
CA ASP A 296 -6.08 -4.20 10.91
C ASP A 296 -5.39 -3.06 10.13
N PRO A 297 -6.14 -2.15 9.47
CA PRO A 297 -5.54 -1.10 8.65
C PRO A 297 -4.77 -0.06 9.48
N ASN A 298 -4.89 -0.08 10.81
CA ASN A 298 -4.18 0.84 11.71
C ASN A 298 -3.03 0.14 12.47
N SER A 299 -2.83 -1.17 12.29
CA SER A 299 -1.77 -1.90 13.01
C SER A 299 -1.27 -3.11 12.23
N PHE A 300 -0.03 -3.03 11.77
CA PHE A 300 0.67 -4.18 11.21
C PHE A 300 0.81 -5.29 12.26
N ILE A 301 1.14 -4.95 13.51
CA ILE A 301 1.34 -5.90 14.61
C ILE A 301 0.06 -6.69 14.94
N ASN A 302 -1.11 -6.04 15.00
CA ASN A 302 -2.37 -6.76 15.19
C ASN A 302 -2.66 -7.70 14.02
N SER A 303 -2.24 -7.28 12.82
CA SER A 303 -2.32 -8.05 11.58
C SER A 303 -1.27 -9.16 11.47
N GLN A 304 -0.36 -9.31 12.45
CA GLN A 304 0.57 -10.44 12.59
C GLN A 304 0.11 -11.48 13.63
N LYS A 305 -1.06 -11.27 14.24
CA LYS A 305 -1.60 -12.14 15.30
C LYS A 305 -2.85 -12.88 14.84
N THR A 306 -3.15 -13.99 15.52
CA THR A 306 -4.45 -14.64 15.43
C THR A 306 -5.24 -14.42 16.71
N TRP A 307 -6.57 -14.38 16.58
CA TRP A 307 -7.48 -13.93 17.64
C TRP A 307 -8.53 -14.98 17.94
N LYS A 308 -8.65 -15.36 19.22
CA LYS A 308 -9.73 -16.24 19.67
C LYS A 308 -11.07 -15.52 19.50
N TYR A 309 -12.06 -16.23 18.98
CA TYR A 309 -13.41 -15.69 18.79
C TYR A 309 -13.98 -15.08 20.07
N ASP A 310 -13.85 -15.75 21.22
CA ASP A 310 -14.39 -15.25 22.49
C ASP A 310 -13.76 -13.92 22.96
N ARG A 311 -12.52 -13.65 22.55
CA ARG A 311 -11.86 -12.36 22.81
C ARG A 311 -12.35 -11.28 21.86
N LEU A 312 -12.62 -11.63 20.59
CA LEU A 312 -13.06 -10.70 19.56
C LEU A 312 -14.55 -10.36 19.65
N ARG A 313 -15.43 -11.34 19.88
CA ARG A 313 -16.89 -11.19 19.88
C ARG A 313 -17.42 -10.03 20.75
N PRO A 314 -16.96 -9.81 22.01
CA PRO A 314 -17.50 -8.71 22.83
C PRO A 314 -17.10 -7.34 22.30
N GLN A 315 -16.22 -7.27 21.30
CA GLN A 315 -15.78 -6.03 20.65
C GLN A 315 -16.49 -5.80 19.32
N ILE A 316 -17.03 -6.82 18.65
CA ILE A 316 -17.71 -6.66 17.36
C ILE A 316 -19.06 -5.95 17.57
N LYS A 317 -19.22 -4.79 16.95
CA LYS A 317 -20.44 -3.99 16.92
C LYS A 317 -21.34 -4.33 15.73
N ALA A 318 -20.73 -4.61 14.57
CA ALA A 318 -21.42 -5.01 13.35
C ALA A 318 -20.44 -5.66 12.38
N MET A 319 -20.94 -6.48 11.46
CA MET A 319 -20.11 -7.09 10.43
C MET A 319 -20.81 -7.15 9.06
N TRP A 320 -20.02 -7.04 7.99
CA TRP A 320 -20.47 -7.13 6.60
C TRP A 320 -19.64 -8.15 5.85
N VAL A 321 -20.30 -9.16 5.31
CA VAL A 321 -19.67 -10.17 4.47
C VAL A 321 -19.58 -9.62 3.06
N PHE A 322 -18.36 -9.51 2.53
CA PHE A 322 -18.10 -9.17 1.14
C PHE A 322 -17.99 -10.45 0.31
N SER A 323 -18.66 -10.48 -0.85
CA SER A 323 -18.61 -11.62 -1.77
C SER A 323 -18.73 -11.17 -3.22
N ASN A 324 -18.40 -12.07 -4.15
CA ASN A 324 -18.70 -11.84 -5.56
C ASN A 324 -20.20 -11.62 -5.78
N GLY A 325 -20.55 -10.70 -6.69
CA GLY A 325 -21.91 -10.56 -7.20
C GLY A 325 -22.33 -11.81 -7.97
N VAL A 326 -23.64 -12.06 -8.01
CA VAL A 326 -24.23 -13.06 -8.91
C VAL A 326 -24.48 -12.37 -10.24
#